data_AF-A0A935R287-F1
#
_entry.id   AF-A0A935R287-F1
#
_cell.length_a   1.000
_cell.length_b   1.000
_cell.length_c   1.000
_cell.angle_alpha   90.00
_cell.angle_beta   90.00
_cell.angle_gamma   90.00
#
_symmetry.space_group_name_H-M   'P 1'
#
loop_
_entity.id
_entity.type
_entity.pdbx_description
1 polymer ?
#
loop_
_entity_poly.entity_id
_entity_poly.type
_entity_poly.pdbx_seq_one_letter_code
_entity_poly.pdbx_strand_id
1 'polypeptide(L)'
;MWTQSRVYARDGALVQRLQRLYEGRCQICGWDPSSVYHRQLCEAHHIQWLSRGGWDRFDNLILLCPNHHRAVHSLDATLDFADLTWRFGGRREAIQLNEHLERAA
;
A
#
# COMPACT_ATOMS: atom_id res chain seq x y z
N MET A 1 14.05 -3.04 32.13
CA MET A 1 14.63 -3.60 30.90
C MET A 1 13.69 -3.22 29.76
N TRP A 2 13.90 -2.05 29.15
CA TRP A 2 13.04 -1.52 28.09
C TRP A 2 13.63 -1.92 26.75
N THR A 3 12.94 -2.78 26.00
CA THR A 3 13.33 -3.11 24.61
C THR A 3 13.01 -1.91 23.73
N GLN A 4 14.07 -1.28 23.19
CA GLN A 4 13.93 -0.22 22.19
C GLN A 4 13.17 -0.77 20.99
N SER A 5 11.97 -0.24 20.76
CA SER A 5 11.30 -0.36 19.47
C SER A 5 12.19 0.35 18.44
N ARG A 6 12.81 -0.37 17.51
CA ARG A 6 13.50 0.24 16.37
C ARG A 6 12.44 0.99 15.55
N VAL A 7 12.40 2.31 15.68
CA VAL A 7 11.66 3.17 14.75
C VAL A 7 12.42 3.11 13.44
N TYR A 8 12.00 2.24 12.52
CA TYR A 8 12.51 2.24 11.15
C TYR A 8 12.15 3.61 10.54
N ALA A 9 13.15 4.42 10.22
CA ALA A 9 12.95 5.66 9.51
C ALA A 9 12.35 5.31 8.14
N ARG A 10 11.06 5.64 7.94
CA ARG A 10 10.39 5.47 6.65
C ARG A 10 11.09 6.37 5.64
N ASP A 11 11.56 5.80 4.53
CA ASP A 11 12.17 6.60 3.48
C ASP A 11 11.09 7.43 2.77
N GLY A 12 11.01 8.71 3.11
CA GLY A 12 10.09 9.67 2.49
C GLY A 12 10.29 9.78 0.98
N ALA A 13 11.48 9.47 0.44
CA ALA A 13 11.73 9.48 -0.99
C ALA A 13 10.98 8.34 -1.70
N LEU A 14 10.88 7.15 -1.09
CA LEU A 14 10.11 6.03 -1.63
C LEU A 14 8.62 6.34 -1.68
N VAL A 15 8.08 6.92 -0.60
CA VAL A 15 6.67 7.34 -0.53
C VAL A 15 6.37 8.40 -1.60
N GLN A 16 7.23 9.41 -1.73
CA GLN A 16 7.05 10.44 -2.76
C GLN A 16 7.18 9.88 -4.18
N ARG A 17 8.09 8.92 -4.40
CA ARG A 17 8.21 8.21 -5.67
C ARG A 17 6.93 7.46 -6.01
N LEU A 18 6.35 6.77 -5.03
CA LEU A 18 5.10 6.02 -5.18
C LEU A 18 3.91 6.94 -5.50
N GLN A 19 3.79 8.06 -4.76
CA GLN A 19 2.79 9.08 -5.00
C GLN A 19 2.86 9.62 -6.44
N ARG A 20 4.07 9.90 -6.94
CA ARG A 20 4.26 10.35 -8.33
C ARG A 20 3.93 9.26 -9.35
N LEU A 21 4.37 8.02 -9.12
CA LEU A 21 4.15 6.90 -10.03
C LEU A 21 2.67 6.66 -10.30
N TYR A 22 1.83 6.82 -9.28
CA TYR A 22 0.38 6.59 -9.38
C TYR A 22 -0.44 7.88 -9.42
N GLU A 23 0.21 9.04 -9.51
CA GLU A 23 -0.46 10.35 -9.55
C GLU A 23 -1.42 10.57 -8.36
N GLY A 24 -1.12 9.99 -7.20
CA GLY A 24 -1.98 10.05 -6.01
C GLY A 24 -3.22 9.15 -6.04
N ARG A 25 -3.33 8.22 -7.02
CA ARG A 25 -4.49 7.33 -7.18
C ARG A 25 -4.34 6.03 -6.41
N CYS A 26 -5.47 5.51 -5.90
CA CYS A 26 -5.49 4.22 -5.22
C CYS A 26 -5.20 3.08 -6.21
N GLN A 27 -4.24 2.21 -5.88
CA GLN A 27 -3.91 1.07 -6.73
C GLN A 27 -5.02 0.01 -6.77
N ILE A 28 -5.88 -0.09 -5.74
CA ILE A 28 -6.96 -1.08 -5.69
C ILE A 28 -8.17 -0.64 -6.53
N CYS A 29 -8.62 0.62 -6.38
CA CYS A 29 -9.89 1.07 -6.98
C CYS A 29 -9.77 2.26 -7.93
N GLY A 30 -8.56 2.75 -8.19
CA GLY A 30 -8.32 3.87 -9.10
C GLY A 30 -8.82 5.23 -8.60
N TRP A 31 -9.36 5.32 -7.38
CA TRP A 31 -9.89 6.59 -6.86
C TRP A 31 -8.83 7.68 -6.87
N ASP A 32 -9.17 8.79 -7.51
CA ASP A 32 -8.34 9.98 -7.65
C ASP A 32 -8.88 11.12 -6.77
N PRO A 33 -8.34 11.30 -5.55
CA PRO A 33 -8.74 12.40 -4.69
C PRO A 33 -8.27 13.77 -5.20
N SER A 34 -7.25 13.84 -6.05
CA SER A 34 -6.72 15.10 -6.56
C SER A 34 -7.68 15.74 -7.56
N SER A 35 -8.37 14.92 -8.36
CA SER A 35 -9.41 15.39 -9.28
C SER A 35 -10.65 15.94 -8.57
N VAL A 36 -10.97 15.43 -7.37
CA VAL A 36 -12.21 15.76 -6.63
C VAL A 36 -11.96 16.84 -5.56
N TYR A 37 -10.86 16.73 -4.82
CA TYR A 37 -10.57 17.56 -3.64
C TYR A 37 -9.31 18.41 -3.79
N HIS A 38 -8.60 18.33 -4.92
CA HIS A 38 -7.34 19.04 -5.16
C HIS A 38 -6.27 18.78 -4.08
N ARG A 39 -6.29 17.57 -3.52
CA ARG A 39 -5.40 17.09 -2.47
C ARG A 39 -5.07 15.62 -2.68
N GLN A 40 -3.81 15.26 -2.42
CA GLN A 40 -3.42 13.86 -2.32
C GLN A 40 -3.93 13.31 -0.98
N LEU A 41 -4.82 12.32 -1.05
CA LEU A 41 -5.40 11.68 0.13
C LEU A 41 -5.08 10.17 0.21
N CYS A 42 -4.49 9.60 -0.85
CA CYS A 42 -4.00 8.24 -0.78
C CYS A 42 -2.68 8.18 0.00
N GLU A 43 -2.46 7.10 0.73
CA GLU A 43 -1.32 6.90 1.62
C GLU A 43 -0.56 5.63 1.24
N ALA A 44 0.76 5.67 1.37
CA ALA A 44 1.60 4.50 1.16
C ALA A 44 1.44 3.53 2.35
N HIS A 45 1.28 2.26 2.02
CA HIS A 45 1.18 1.16 2.96
C HIS A 45 2.21 0.09 2.62
N HIS A 46 2.85 -0.50 3.63
CA HIS A 46 3.75 -1.63 3.43
C HIS A 46 2.95 -2.92 3.27
N ILE A 47 3.02 -3.58 2.13
CA ILE A 47 2.25 -4.80 1.81
C ILE A 47 2.52 -5.88 2.86
N GLN A 48 3.80 -6.22 3.07
CA GLN A 48 4.28 -6.90 4.26
C GLN A 48 4.61 -5.86 5.33
N TRP A 49 3.91 -5.94 6.45
CA TRP A 49 4.01 -4.95 7.51
C TRP A 49 5.41 -4.93 8.12
N LEU A 50 5.98 -3.75 8.37
CA LEU A 50 7.29 -3.61 9.01
C LEU A 50 7.33 -4.29 10.39
N SER A 51 6.25 -4.19 11.16
CA SER A 51 6.12 -4.87 12.46
C SER A 51 6.10 -6.40 12.37
N ARG A 52 5.90 -6.95 11.16
CA ARG A 52 5.87 -8.39 10.85
C ARG A 52 7.05 -8.80 9.96
N GLY A 53 8.16 -8.05 10.04
CA GLY A 53 9.40 -8.37 9.33
C GLY A 53 9.44 -7.94 7.86
N GLY A 54 8.49 -7.12 7.40
CA GLY A 54 8.56 -6.50 6.08
C GLY A 54 9.71 -5.51 5.95
N TRP A 55 10.21 -5.33 4.73
CA TRP A 55 11.30 -4.40 4.42
C TRP A 55 10.78 -3.06 3.93
N ASP A 56 11.48 -1.96 4.24
CA ASP A 56 11.18 -0.65 3.66
C ASP A 56 11.78 -0.57 2.25
N ARG A 57 11.06 -1.12 1.27
CA ARG A 57 11.47 -1.20 -0.14
C ARG A 57 10.31 -0.86 -1.06
N PHE A 58 10.62 -0.39 -2.25
CA PHE A 58 9.63 0.07 -3.22
C PHE A 58 8.66 -1.04 -3.66
N ASP A 59 9.15 -2.27 -3.82
CA ASP A 59 8.37 -3.47 -4.14
C ASP A 59 7.47 -3.96 -3.00
N ASN A 60 7.66 -3.44 -1.79
CA ASN A 60 6.82 -3.71 -0.63
C ASN A 60 5.86 -2.55 -0.33
N LEU A 61 5.72 -1.56 -1.20
CA LEU A 61 4.81 -0.43 -1.01
C LEU A 61 3.58 -0.54 -1.90
N ILE A 62 2.47 -0.02 -1.41
CA ILE A 62 1.24 0.16 -2.19
C ILE A 62 0.56 1.47 -1.81
N LEU A 63 0.01 2.18 -2.79
CA LEU A 63 -0.72 3.43 -2.58
C LEU A 63 -2.22 3.17 -2.48
N LEU A 64 -2.82 3.50 -1.33
CA LEU A 64 -4.20 3.16 -1.01
C LEU A 64 -5.02 4.40 -0.65
N CYS A 65 -6.30 4.44 -1.06
CA CYS A 65 -7.24 5.43 -0.54
C CYS A 65 -7.51 5.19 0.96
N PRO A 66 -8.06 6.18 1.70
CA PRO A 66 -8.36 6.04 3.13
C PRO A 66 -9.23 4.82 3.45
N ASN A 67 -10.21 4.51 2.58
CA ASN A 67 -11.11 3.38 2.78
C ASN A 67 -10.39 2.03 2.67
N HIS A 68 -9.65 1.81 1.58
CA HIS A 68 -8.87 0.59 1.40
C HIS A 68 -7.73 0.47 2.41
N HIS A 69 -7.05 1.58 2.72
CA HIS A 69 -6.00 1.59 3.75
C HIS A 69 -6.57 1.14 5.09
N ARG A 70 -7.72 1.68 5.51
CA ARG A 70 -8.38 1.25 6.76
C ARG A 70 -8.87 -0.19 6.69
N ALA A 71 -9.40 -0.65 5.56
CA ALA A 71 -9.83 -2.02 5.37
C ALA A 71 -8.67 -3.01 5.49
N VAL A 72 -7.50 -2.70 4.92
CA VAL A 72 -6.29 -3.54 5.04
C VAL A 72 -5.90 -3.72 6.50
N HIS A 73 -5.81 -2.64 7.26
CA HIS A 73 -5.48 -2.71 8.69
C HIS A 73 -6.54 -3.45 9.51
N SER A 74 -7.82 -3.22 9.22
CA SER A 74 -8.93 -3.71 10.04
C SER A 74 -9.25 -5.18 9.81
N LEU A 75 -9.00 -5.69 8.60
CA LEU A 75 -9.29 -7.07 8.21
C LEU A 75 -8.03 -7.95 8.13
N ASP A 76 -6.88 -7.40 8.52
CA ASP A 76 -5.58 -8.02 8.33
C ASP A 76 -5.39 -8.56 6.89
N ALA A 77 -5.76 -7.72 5.91
CA ALA A 77 -5.87 -8.15 4.53
C ALA A 77 -4.49 -8.48 3.95
N THR A 78 -4.44 -9.48 3.07
CA THR A 78 -3.21 -9.94 2.41
C THR A 78 -3.30 -9.76 0.91
N LEU A 79 -2.17 -9.44 0.28
CA LEU A 79 -2.01 -9.43 -1.16
C LEU A 79 -1.45 -10.78 -1.63
N ASP A 80 -2.14 -11.40 -2.57
CA ASP A 80 -1.66 -12.57 -3.29
C ASP A 80 -0.79 -12.11 -4.48
N PHE A 81 0.52 -12.35 -4.43
CA PHE A 81 1.43 -11.88 -5.48
C PHE A 81 1.34 -12.68 -6.79
N ALA A 82 0.70 -13.86 -6.80
CA ALA A 82 0.51 -14.60 -8.05
C ALA A 82 -0.46 -13.86 -8.99
N ASP A 83 -1.57 -13.37 -8.43
CA ASP A 83 -2.63 -12.71 -9.19
C ASP A 83 -2.77 -11.20 -8.92
N LEU A 84 -2.02 -10.66 -7.95
CA LEU A 84 -2.10 -9.28 -7.43
C LEU A 84 -3.49 -8.92 -6.89
N THR A 85 -4.11 -9.88 -6.19
CA THR A 85 -5.42 -9.74 -5.56
C THR A 85 -5.35 -9.61 -4.05
N TRP A 86 -5.96 -8.56 -3.51
CA TRP A 86 -6.17 -8.39 -2.09
C TRP A 86 -7.30 -9.27 -1.58
N ARG A 87 -7.10 -9.87 -0.40
CA ARG A 87 -8.08 -10.69 0.31
C ARG A 87 -8.57 -9.94 1.55
N PHE A 88 -9.80 -9.44 1.49
CA PHE A 88 -10.49 -8.75 2.57
C PHE A 88 -11.52 -9.69 3.20
N GLY A 89 -11.05 -10.66 3.99
CA GLY A 89 -11.91 -11.73 4.52
C GLY A 89 -12.57 -12.53 3.40
N GLY A 90 -13.90 -12.42 3.25
CA GLY A 90 -14.67 -13.11 2.20
C GLY A 90 -14.65 -12.41 0.83
N ARG A 91 -14.05 -11.22 0.72
CA ARG A 91 -14.03 -10.44 -0.53
C ARG A 91 -12.63 -10.41 -1.14
N ARG A 92 -12.57 -10.38 -2.47
CA ARG A 92 -11.34 -10.30 -3.25
C ARG A 92 -11.36 -9.09 -4.18
N GLU A 93 -10.28 -8.32 -4.20
CA GLU A 93 -10.14 -7.14 -5.06
C GLU A 93 -8.76 -7.13 -5.70
N ALA A 94 -8.70 -7.32 -7.03
CA ALA A 94 -7.47 -7.17 -7.78
C ALA A 94 -7.04 -5.70 -7.81
N ILE A 95 -5.74 -5.43 -7.79
CA ILE A 95 -5.27 -4.07 -8.07
C ILE A 95 -5.65 -3.67 -9.50
N GLN A 96 -6.12 -2.45 -9.66
CA GLN A 96 -6.47 -1.86 -10.96
C GLN A 96 -5.29 -1.16 -11.62
N LEU A 97 -4.36 -0.64 -10.82
CA LEU A 97 -3.16 0.07 -11.28
C LEU A 97 -1.91 -0.67 -10.80
N ASN A 98 -1.04 -1.05 -11.73
CA ASN A 98 0.23 -1.68 -11.40
C ASN A 98 1.34 -1.27 -12.36
N GLU A 99 2.33 -0.56 -11.84
CA GLU A 99 3.50 -0.10 -12.58
C GLU A 99 4.82 -0.59 -11.95
N HIS A 100 4.78 -1.28 -10.80
CA HIS A 100 6.02 -1.68 -10.10
C HIS A 100 5.97 -3.01 -9.33
N LEU A 101 4.79 -3.60 -9.09
CA LEU A 101 4.71 -4.89 -8.41
C LEU A 101 4.85 -6.01 -9.43
N GLU A 102 5.80 -6.91 -9.18
CA GLU A 102 5.98 -8.10 -10.00
C GLU A 102 5.07 -9.23 -9.51
N ARG A 103 4.59 -10.04 -10.45
CA ARG A 103 3.85 -11.26 -10.12
C ARG A 103 4.85 -12.32 -9.69
N ALA A 104 4.54 -13.06 -8.63
CA ALA A 104 5.28 -14.27 -8.32
C ALA A 104 5.02 -15.31 -9.42
N ALA A 105 6.10 -16.00 -9.85
CA ALA A 105 6.04 -17.08 -10.83
C ALA A 105 5.33 -18.33 -10.28
#